data_AF-A0A7M2T0I4-F1
#
_entry.id   AF-A0A7M2T0I4-F1
#
_cell.length_a   1.000
_cell.length_b   1.000
_cell.length_c   1.000
_cell.angle_alpha   90.00
_cell.angle_beta   90.00
_cell.angle_gamma   90.00
#
_symmetry.space_group_name_H-M   'P 1'
#
loop_
_entity.id
_entity.type
_entity.pdbx_description
1 polymer ?
#
loop_
_entity_poly.entity_id
_entity_poly.type
_entity_poly.pdbx_seq_one_letter_code
_entity_poly.pdbx_strand_id
1 'polypeptide(L)'
;METTRTAEVEAREQTDLWSERVAAYQTRMDYRFTRAEVFRGEMVRQRSDTYQVVTWDSDQIEYARTPGLIRQMPDPDYRLLFPLSGELRLRQDDREVRLMPGTGSLITLGAPFEILHGASLRGVIMSIPARAVDGPLNRKAPLATGLDLAKGLGRVVHSVVRGLNEERDHLDAPQFDAVCDRVVELLCMLACGDDRPDAPGHLREVEAVVRRYVRDHAADPDLSGNSTARALGWSLRQIQLALQHAGTTPRDLIREERLRLVRERLLCADCQHMTITDLAYASGFSSGSAMSTAFRRRFGVSPREMRHKAR
;
A
#
# COMPACT_ATOMS: atom_id res chain seq x y z
N MET A 1 21.40 -24.11 -6.42
CA MET A 1 20.04 -24.59 -6.15
C MET A 1 20.10 -25.53 -4.97
N GLU A 2 19.15 -25.44 -4.04
CA GLU A 2 19.07 -26.30 -2.86
C GLU A 2 17.63 -26.79 -2.66
N THR A 3 17.47 -28.10 -2.49
CA THR A 3 16.17 -28.72 -2.22
C THR A 3 16.21 -29.32 -0.82
N THR A 4 15.13 -29.20 -0.07
CA THR A 4 14.97 -29.78 1.26
C THR A 4 13.60 -30.42 1.35
N ARG A 5 13.55 -31.68 1.79
CA ARG A 5 12.31 -32.39 2.07
C ARG A 5 12.34 -32.91 3.48
N THR A 6 11.30 -32.64 4.28
CA THR A 6 11.23 -33.19 5.64
C THR A 6 11.09 -34.71 5.64
N ALA A 7 10.56 -35.29 4.55
CA ALA A 7 10.47 -36.74 4.38
C ALA A 7 11.83 -37.46 4.31
N GLU A 8 12.95 -36.73 4.15
CA GLU A 8 14.31 -37.29 4.12
C GLU A 8 14.89 -37.51 5.54
N VAL A 9 14.19 -37.08 6.60
CA VAL A 9 14.59 -37.28 8.00
C VAL A 9 13.50 -38.00 8.81
N GLU A 10 13.89 -38.52 9.98
CA GLU A 10 12.98 -39.16 10.93
C GLU A 10 11.85 -38.22 11.36
N ALA A 11 10.65 -38.76 11.60
CA ALA A 11 9.46 -37.96 11.93
C ALA A 11 9.67 -36.95 13.08
N ARG A 12 10.47 -37.33 14.09
CA ARG A 12 10.80 -36.48 15.24
C ARG A 12 11.70 -35.28 14.91
N GLU A 13 12.37 -35.29 13.76
CA GLU A 13 13.35 -34.27 13.32
C GLU A 13 12.77 -33.37 12.21
N GLN A 14 11.57 -33.67 11.71
CA GLN A 14 10.96 -32.98 10.57
C GLN A 14 10.66 -31.51 10.82
N THR A 15 10.12 -31.19 12.01
CA THR A 15 9.80 -29.81 12.39
C THR A 15 11.05 -28.99 12.65
N ASP A 16 12.06 -29.57 13.29
CA ASP A 16 13.37 -28.93 13.52
C ASP A 16 14.08 -28.62 12.20
N LEU A 17 14.13 -29.58 11.27
CA LEU A 17 14.70 -29.37 9.94
C LEU A 17 13.96 -28.26 9.18
N TRP A 18 12.63 -28.25 9.24
CA TRP A 18 11.82 -27.22 8.60
C TRP A 18 12.12 -25.83 9.18
N SER A 19 12.09 -25.69 10.50
CA SER A 19 12.38 -24.43 11.19
C SER A 19 13.80 -23.93 10.92
N GLU A 20 14.80 -24.82 10.95
CA GLU A 20 16.19 -24.46 10.60
C GLU A 20 16.30 -23.93 9.18
N ARG A 21 15.64 -24.59 8.21
CA ARG A 21 15.73 -24.22 6.80
C ARG A 21 14.96 -22.95 6.49
N VAL A 22 13.78 -22.75 7.09
CA VAL A 22 13.07 -21.47 7.02
C VAL A 22 13.92 -20.35 7.62
N ALA A 23 14.59 -20.59 8.76
CA ALA A 23 15.47 -19.59 9.38
C ALA A 23 16.68 -19.25 8.50
N ALA A 24 17.28 -20.24 7.85
CA ALA A 24 18.42 -20.06 6.96
C ALA A 24 18.03 -19.38 5.63
N TYR A 25 16.81 -19.60 5.14
CA TYR A 25 16.37 -19.08 3.85
C TYR A 25 15.71 -17.71 4.00
N GLN A 26 15.00 -17.49 5.10
CA GLN A 26 14.30 -16.24 5.36
C GLN A 26 14.96 -15.55 6.54
N THR A 27 14.53 -15.95 7.74
CA THR A 27 14.89 -15.32 9.00
C THR A 27 14.33 -16.16 10.15
N ARG A 28 14.77 -15.89 11.37
CA ARG A 28 14.20 -16.56 12.54
C ARG A 28 12.76 -16.12 12.78
N MET A 29 11.88 -17.11 12.93
CA MET A 29 10.46 -16.93 13.27
C MET A 29 10.10 -17.86 14.44
N ASP A 30 8.96 -17.60 15.07
CA ASP A 30 8.30 -18.57 15.94
C ASP A 30 7.37 -19.44 15.09
N TYR A 31 7.24 -20.72 15.44
CA TYR A 31 6.48 -21.71 14.69
C TYR A 31 5.45 -22.39 15.59
N ARG A 32 4.23 -22.58 15.10
CA ARG A 32 3.25 -23.49 15.70
C ARG A 32 2.82 -24.51 14.65
N PHE A 33 3.28 -25.73 14.82
CA PHE A 33 2.90 -26.89 14.00
C PHE A 33 1.59 -27.47 14.54
N THR A 34 0.60 -27.67 13.67
CA THR A 34 -0.70 -28.24 14.11
C THR A 34 -0.54 -29.73 14.46
N ARG A 35 0.30 -30.44 13.70
CA ARG A 35 0.60 -31.87 13.89
C ARG A 35 2.10 -32.10 13.73
N ALA A 36 2.86 -31.75 14.77
CA ALA A 36 4.31 -31.77 14.74
C ALA A 36 4.88 -33.18 14.44
N GLU A 37 4.18 -34.22 14.90
CA GLU A 37 4.59 -35.62 14.81
C GLU A 37 4.52 -36.22 13.40
N VAL A 38 3.84 -35.56 12.46
CA VAL A 38 3.64 -36.05 11.08
C VAL A 38 3.83 -34.93 10.04
N PHE A 39 4.48 -33.83 10.41
CA PHE A 39 4.60 -32.66 9.56
C PHE A 39 5.41 -32.92 8.29
N ARG A 40 4.80 -32.71 7.14
CA ARG A 40 5.47 -32.78 5.84
C ARG A 40 5.64 -31.41 5.21
N GLY A 41 6.80 -31.22 4.59
CA GLY A 41 7.05 -30.09 3.73
C GLY A 41 8.24 -30.31 2.80
N GLU A 42 8.21 -29.59 1.69
CA GLU A 42 9.28 -29.50 0.71
C GLU A 42 9.54 -28.02 0.41
N MET A 43 10.82 -27.66 0.27
CA MET A 43 11.21 -26.35 -0.21
C MET A 43 12.33 -26.46 -1.24
N VAL A 44 12.24 -25.64 -2.28
CA VAL A 44 13.23 -25.51 -3.34
C VAL A 44 13.69 -24.06 -3.38
N ARG A 45 15.00 -23.86 -3.30
CA ARG A 45 15.64 -22.55 -3.26
C ARG A 45 16.50 -22.32 -4.51
N GLN A 46 16.20 -21.23 -5.20
CA GLN A 46 17.05 -20.61 -6.20
C GLN A 46 17.53 -19.25 -5.67
N ARG A 47 18.83 -18.96 -5.78
CA ARG A 47 19.41 -17.71 -5.25
C ARG A 47 20.58 -17.22 -6.09
N SER A 48 20.80 -15.92 -6.01
CA SER A 48 22.05 -15.23 -6.33
C SER A 48 22.58 -14.53 -5.06
N ASP A 49 23.46 -13.55 -5.23
CA ASP A 49 23.87 -12.65 -4.15
C ASP A 49 22.84 -11.54 -3.88
N THR A 50 21.90 -11.30 -4.81
CA THR A 50 20.92 -10.22 -4.72
C THR A 50 19.51 -10.72 -4.42
N TYR A 51 19.09 -11.79 -5.09
CA TYR A 51 17.72 -12.29 -5.04
C TYR A 51 17.67 -13.73 -4.57
N GLN A 52 16.53 -14.09 -4.01
CA GLN A 52 16.21 -15.47 -3.67
C GLN A 52 14.75 -15.74 -3.95
N VAL A 53 14.47 -16.85 -4.63
CA VAL A 53 13.13 -17.39 -4.82
C VAL A 53 13.06 -18.74 -4.12
N VAL A 54 12.08 -18.89 -3.23
CA VAL A 54 11.78 -20.16 -2.58
C VAL A 54 10.37 -20.57 -2.97
N THR A 55 10.25 -21.76 -3.54
CA THR A 55 8.96 -22.45 -3.67
C THR A 55 8.86 -23.43 -2.53
N TRP A 56 7.71 -23.48 -1.84
CA TRP A 56 7.49 -24.46 -0.79
C TRP A 56 6.11 -25.10 -0.89
N ASP A 57 6.02 -26.31 -0.37
CA ASP A 57 4.82 -27.07 -0.07
C ASP A 57 4.89 -27.50 1.39
N SER A 58 3.78 -27.43 2.13
CA SER A 58 3.75 -27.94 3.51
C SER A 58 2.35 -28.17 4.07
N ASP A 59 2.32 -28.99 5.11
CA ASP A 59 1.17 -29.15 6.00
C ASP A 59 0.88 -27.88 6.82
N GLN A 60 -0.22 -27.89 7.57
CA GLN A 60 -0.68 -26.74 8.34
C GLN A 60 0.33 -26.27 9.39
N ILE A 61 0.70 -25.00 9.31
CA ILE A 61 1.66 -24.34 10.21
C ILE A 61 1.35 -22.85 10.32
N GLU A 62 1.63 -22.30 11.51
CA GLU A 62 1.63 -20.87 11.80
C GLU A 62 3.07 -20.38 11.96
N TYR A 63 3.37 -19.24 11.36
CA TYR A 63 4.62 -18.50 11.52
C TYR A 63 4.31 -17.17 12.19
N ALA A 64 5.10 -16.78 13.18
CA ALA A 64 5.02 -15.46 13.78
C ALA A 64 6.40 -14.82 13.84
N ARG A 65 6.52 -13.58 13.38
CA ARG A 65 7.70 -12.76 13.62
C ARG A 65 7.37 -11.70 14.66
N THR A 66 7.91 -11.86 15.85
CA THR A 66 7.63 -10.98 16.99
C THR A 66 8.55 -9.76 17.01
N PRO A 67 8.16 -8.67 17.71
CA PRO A 67 9.05 -7.52 17.93
C PRO A 67 10.40 -7.90 18.57
N GLY A 68 10.43 -8.95 19.40
CA GLY A 68 11.66 -9.46 20.01
C GLY A 68 12.63 -10.03 18.97
N LEU A 69 12.13 -10.87 18.06
CA LEU A 69 12.91 -11.44 16.97
C LEU A 69 13.43 -10.35 16.01
N ILE A 70 12.61 -9.35 15.69
CA ILE A 70 13.01 -8.21 14.84
C ILE A 70 14.15 -7.43 15.46
N ARG A 71 14.13 -7.18 16.78
CA ARG A 71 15.23 -6.48 17.47
C ARG A 71 16.52 -7.27 17.48
N GLN A 72 16.45 -8.60 17.61
CA GLN A 72 17.63 -9.47 17.64
C GLN A 72 18.25 -9.66 16.26
N MET A 73 17.40 -9.78 15.24
CA MET A 73 17.80 -10.00 13.86
C MET A 73 16.98 -9.07 12.96
N PRO A 74 17.40 -7.80 12.80
CA PRO A 74 16.73 -6.87 11.90
C PRO A 74 16.82 -7.36 10.45
N ASP A 75 15.72 -7.25 9.72
CA ASP A 75 15.64 -7.58 8.31
C ASP A 75 14.83 -6.49 7.61
N PRO A 76 15.48 -5.52 6.94
CA PRO A 76 14.79 -4.42 6.29
C PRO A 76 14.19 -4.83 4.94
N ASP A 77 14.50 -6.02 4.43
CA ASP A 77 14.14 -6.43 3.09
C ASP A 77 12.67 -6.83 2.99
N TYR A 78 12.20 -6.88 1.74
CA TYR A 78 10.82 -7.18 1.42
C TYR A 78 10.68 -8.62 0.93
N ARG A 79 9.45 -9.14 1.02
CA ARG A 79 9.06 -10.43 0.47
C ARG A 79 7.82 -10.26 -0.40
N LEU A 80 7.91 -10.68 -1.66
CA LEU A 80 6.74 -10.96 -2.47
C LEU A 80 6.29 -12.39 -2.16
N LEU A 81 5.04 -12.55 -1.71
CA LEU A 81 4.47 -13.81 -1.26
C LEU A 81 3.15 -14.08 -1.98
N PHE A 82 2.99 -15.27 -2.58
CA PHE A 82 1.71 -15.70 -3.14
C PHE A 82 1.57 -17.23 -3.20
N PRO A 83 0.36 -17.77 -3.02
CA PRO A 83 0.07 -19.19 -3.20
C PRO A 83 -0.06 -19.57 -4.68
N LEU A 84 0.46 -20.75 -5.03
CA LEU A 84 0.19 -21.45 -6.29
C LEU A 84 -1.04 -22.37 -6.17
N SER A 85 -1.21 -22.99 -4.99
CA SER A 85 -2.38 -23.79 -4.62
C SER A 85 -2.63 -23.69 -3.12
N GLY A 86 -3.87 -23.91 -2.69
CA GLY A 86 -4.27 -23.70 -1.31
C GLY A 86 -4.36 -22.21 -0.96
N GLU A 87 -4.37 -21.90 0.32
CA GLU A 87 -4.51 -20.52 0.79
C GLU A 87 -3.75 -20.26 2.08
N LEU A 88 -3.36 -18.99 2.26
CA LEU A 88 -2.74 -18.52 3.49
C LEU A 88 -3.41 -17.22 3.95
N ARG A 89 -3.47 -17.04 5.26
CA ARG A 89 -3.79 -15.77 5.90
C ARG A 89 -2.49 -15.11 6.33
N LEU A 90 -2.37 -13.83 6.04
CA LEU A 90 -1.26 -12.99 6.42
C LEU A 90 -1.82 -11.83 7.23
N ARG A 91 -1.24 -11.59 8.40
CA ARG A 91 -1.53 -10.44 9.24
C ARG A 91 -0.26 -9.64 9.46
N GLN A 92 -0.26 -8.37 9.11
CA GLN A 92 0.85 -7.45 9.36
C GLN A 92 0.24 -6.07 9.66
N ASP A 93 0.73 -5.42 10.72
CA ASP A 93 0.09 -4.24 11.33
C ASP A 93 -1.39 -4.53 11.67
N ASP A 94 -2.30 -3.59 11.39
CA ASP A 94 -3.75 -3.74 11.59
C ASP A 94 -4.46 -4.36 10.37
N ARG A 95 -3.71 -4.98 9.45
CA ARG A 95 -4.25 -5.56 8.21
C ARG A 95 -4.16 -7.08 8.25
N GLU A 96 -5.28 -7.73 7.97
CA GLU A 96 -5.34 -9.16 7.67
C GLU A 96 -5.79 -9.35 6.22
N VAL A 97 -5.07 -10.19 5.49
CA VAL A 97 -5.39 -10.55 4.11
C VAL A 97 -5.37 -12.06 3.94
N ARG A 98 -6.37 -12.58 3.22
CA ARG A 98 -6.38 -13.97 2.75
C ARG A 98 -5.83 -14.01 1.33
N LEU A 99 -4.73 -14.72 1.13
CA LEU A 99 -4.15 -14.97 -0.17
C LEU A 99 -4.61 -16.33 -0.69
N MET A 100 -5.20 -16.30 -1.88
CA MET A 100 -5.56 -17.46 -2.72
C MET A 100 -4.82 -17.37 -4.06
N PRO A 101 -4.79 -18.43 -4.90
CA PRO A 101 -4.12 -18.38 -6.18
C PRO A 101 -4.62 -17.20 -7.03
N GLY A 102 -3.69 -16.43 -7.58
CA GLY A 102 -4.00 -15.16 -8.26
C GLY A 102 -4.06 -13.93 -7.34
N THR A 103 -3.74 -14.07 -6.05
CA THR A 103 -3.52 -12.93 -5.14
C THR A 103 -2.16 -13.04 -4.48
N GLY A 104 -1.52 -11.91 -4.20
CA GLY A 104 -0.21 -11.86 -3.54
C GLY A 104 -0.10 -10.73 -2.54
N SER A 105 1.03 -10.68 -1.85
CA SER A 105 1.34 -9.61 -0.92
C SER A 105 2.81 -9.24 -1.02
N LEU A 106 3.11 -7.95 -0.95
CA LEU A 106 4.44 -7.45 -0.67
C LEU A 106 4.50 -7.10 0.81
N ILE A 107 5.34 -7.79 1.59
CA ILE A 107 5.49 -7.57 3.03
C ILE A 107 6.92 -7.16 3.36
N THR A 108 7.10 -6.45 4.46
CA THR A 108 8.41 -6.24 5.07
C THR A 108 8.64 -7.28 6.15
N LEU A 109 9.88 -7.68 6.33
CA LEU A 109 10.29 -8.51 7.45
C LEU A 109 10.74 -7.67 8.67
N GLY A 110 10.75 -6.34 8.55
CA GLY A 110 11.10 -5.39 9.61
C GLY A 110 9.95 -5.00 10.53
N ALA A 111 8.74 -5.50 10.27
CA ALA A 111 7.54 -5.29 11.10
C ALA A 111 6.96 -6.64 11.54
N PRO A 112 6.28 -6.70 12.70
CA PRO A 112 5.66 -7.94 13.16
C PRO A 112 4.63 -8.46 12.18
N PHE A 113 4.60 -9.78 11.99
CA PHE A 113 3.59 -10.42 11.16
C PHE A 113 3.27 -11.83 11.66
N GLU A 114 2.11 -12.32 11.24
CA GLU A 114 1.70 -13.71 11.36
C GLU A 114 1.29 -14.24 9.98
N ILE A 115 1.72 -15.46 9.66
CA ILE A 115 1.31 -16.19 8.48
C ILE A 115 0.74 -17.52 8.94
N LEU A 116 -0.46 -17.86 8.47
CA LEU A 116 -1.10 -19.14 8.75
C LEU A 116 -1.62 -19.72 7.45
N HIS A 117 -1.30 -20.96 7.15
CA HIS A 117 -1.89 -21.67 6.03
C HIS A 117 -2.37 -23.06 6.41
N GLY A 118 -3.37 -23.55 5.68
CA GLY A 118 -3.92 -24.90 5.86
C GLY A 118 -2.98 -25.99 5.33
N ALA A 119 -3.45 -27.23 5.42
CA ALA A 119 -2.77 -28.37 4.80
C ALA A 119 -2.74 -28.22 3.27
N SER A 120 -1.68 -28.73 2.63
CA SER A 120 -1.50 -28.72 1.17
C SER A 120 -1.40 -27.32 0.53
N LEU A 121 -0.78 -26.36 1.23
CA LEU A 121 -0.39 -25.10 0.59
C LEU A 121 0.85 -25.35 -0.27
N ARG A 122 0.83 -24.86 -1.52
CA ARG A 122 2.05 -24.61 -2.30
C ARG A 122 2.18 -23.12 -2.58
N GLY A 123 3.32 -22.52 -2.28
CA GLY A 123 3.54 -21.09 -2.44
C GLY A 123 4.91 -20.71 -2.99
N VAL A 124 5.03 -19.45 -3.38
CA VAL A 124 6.30 -18.82 -3.80
C VAL A 124 6.56 -17.58 -2.95
N ILE A 125 7.80 -17.46 -2.50
CA ILE A 125 8.28 -16.31 -1.74
C ILE A 125 9.59 -15.83 -2.36
N MET A 126 9.59 -14.59 -2.81
CA MET A 126 10.75 -13.93 -3.41
C MET A 126 11.29 -12.88 -2.44
N SER A 127 12.60 -12.94 -2.16
CA SER A 127 13.33 -11.98 -1.35
C SER A 127 13.81 -10.82 -2.21
N ILE A 128 13.48 -9.61 -1.79
CA ILE A 128 13.72 -8.38 -2.55
C ILE A 128 14.47 -7.40 -1.66
N PRO A 129 15.69 -6.97 -2.04
CA PRO A 129 16.45 -5.99 -1.28
C PRO A 129 15.67 -4.69 -1.08
N ALA A 130 15.74 -4.10 0.11
CA ALA A 130 15.03 -2.87 0.44
C ALA A 130 15.30 -1.74 -0.56
N ARG A 131 16.56 -1.61 -1.03
CA ARG A 131 16.97 -0.60 -2.03
C ARG A 131 16.20 -0.66 -3.35
N ALA A 132 15.73 -1.84 -3.74
CA ALA A 132 15.01 -2.05 -4.99
C ALA A 132 13.54 -1.63 -4.88
N VAL A 133 13.04 -1.43 -3.66
CA VAL A 133 11.63 -1.13 -3.35
C VAL A 133 11.47 0.27 -2.74
N ASP A 134 12.31 0.64 -1.77
CA ASP A 134 12.25 1.91 -1.03
C ASP A 134 12.29 3.15 -1.93
N GLY A 135 13.12 3.11 -2.98
CA GLY A 135 13.23 4.19 -3.96
C GLY A 135 11.95 4.34 -4.79
N PRO A 136 11.54 3.30 -5.55
CA PRO A 136 10.35 3.34 -6.39
C PRO A 136 9.02 3.55 -5.64
N LEU A 137 8.84 2.92 -4.47
CA LEU A 137 7.57 3.01 -3.73
C LEU A 137 7.47 4.26 -2.83
N ASN A 138 8.60 4.92 -2.54
CA ASN A 138 8.72 5.96 -1.51
C ASN A 138 8.32 5.45 -0.12
N ARG A 139 9.15 5.68 0.91
CA ARG A 139 9.01 5.12 2.28
C ARG A 139 7.68 5.38 3.02
N LYS A 140 6.76 6.15 2.44
CA LYS A 140 5.44 6.48 3.02
C LYS A 140 4.27 5.69 2.42
N ALA A 141 4.46 4.95 1.33
CA ALA A 141 3.40 4.13 0.76
C ALA A 141 3.18 2.90 1.65
N PRO A 142 1.92 2.59 2.05
CA PRO A 142 1.65 1.37 2.79
C PRO A 142 2.02 0.18 1.92
N LEU A 143 2.63 -0.83 2.53
CA LEU A 143 2.97 -2.07 1.84
C LEU A 143 1.71 -2.70 1.23
N ALA A 144 1.87 -3.21 0.00
CA ALA A 144 0.76 -3.71 -0.78
C ALA A 144 0.32 -5.10 -0.28
N THR A 145 -0.60 -5.10 0.68
CA THR A 145 -1.39 -6.26 1.07
C THR A 145 -2.51 -6.49 0.06
N GLY A 146 -2.54 -7.66 -0.61
CA GLY A 146 -3.62 -8.06 -1.52
C GLY A 146 -3.46 -7.62 -2.97
N LEU A 147 -2.26 -7.76 -3.54
CA LEU A 147 -1.97 -7.59 -4.96
C LEU A 147 -2.83 -8.53 -5.82
N ASP A 148 -3.52 -7.99 -6.83
CA ASP A 148 -4.23 -8.79 -7.83
C ASP A 148 -3.22 -9.34 -8.85
N LEU A 149 -2.88 -10.61 -8.71
CA LEU A 149 -1.98 -11.36 -9.58
C LEU A 149 -2.74 -12.19 -10.63
N ALA A 150 -4.07 -12.06 -10.71
CA ALA A 150 -4.91 -12.82 -11.63
C ALA A 150 -5.08 -12.12 -12.99
N LYS A 151 -4.83 -10.80 -13.08
CA LYS A 151 -5.01 -10.01 -14.31
C LYS A 151 -3.94 -8.94 -14.51
N GLY A 152 -3.93 -8.35 -15.70
CA GLY A 152 -3.08 -7.20 -16.05
C GLY A 152 -1.61 -7.44 -15.72
N LEU A 153 -0.95 -6.44 -15.14
CA LEU A 153 0.46 -6.51 -14.81
C LEU A 153 0.77 -7.56 -13.72
N GLY A 154 -0.14 -7.76 -12.77
CA GLY A 154 0.03 -8.77 -11.73
C GLY A 154 0.07 -10.19 -12.30
N ARG A 155 -0.72 -10.50 -13.34
CA ARG A 155 -0.64 -11.79 -14.04
C ARG A 155 0.70 -11.98 -14.75
N VAL A 156 1.28 -10.90 -15.27
CA VAL A 156 2.63 -10.94 -15.88
C VAL A 156 3.67 -11.25 -14.80
N VAL A 157 3.67 -10.51 -13.68
CA VAL A 157 4.55 -10.77 -12.52
C VAL A 157 4.45 -12.22 -12.07
N HIS A 158 3.23 -12.72 -11.85
CA HIS A 158 2.99 -14.10 -11.46
C HIS A 158 3.55 -15.11 -12.48
N SER A 159 3.33 -14.88 -13.77
CA SER A 159 3.80 -15.78 -14.83
C SER A 159 5.32 -15.80 -14.93
N VAL A 160 5.98 -14.64 -14.79
CA VAL A 160 7.45 -14.54 -14.84
C VAL A 160 8.08 -15.21 -13.62
N VAL A 161 7.57 -14.96 -12.42
CA VAL A 161 8.10 -15.61 -11.19
C VAL A 161 7.89 -17.13 -11.24
N ARG A 162 6.76 -17.60 -11.76
CA ARG A 162 6.55 -19.04 -11.99
C ARG A 162 7.54 -19.59 -13.02
N GLY A 163 7.76 -18.90 -14.13
CA GLY A 163 8.72 -19.27 -15.16
C GLY A 163 10.16 -19.33 -14.63
N LEU A 164 10.56 -18.39 -13.77
CA LEU A 164 11.85 -18.44 -13.06
C LEU A 164 12.03 -19.76 -12.31
N ASN A 165 11.00 -20.19 -11.58
CA ASN A 165 11.05 -21.44 -10.84
C ASN A 165 11.02 -22.69 -11.75
N GLU A 166 10.33 -22.63 -12.89
CA GLU A 166 10.29 -23.73 -13.88
C GLU A 166 11.64 -23.89 -14.61
N GLU A 167 12.29 -22.78 -14.96
CA GLU A 167 13.58 -22.74 -15.69
C GLU A 167 14.80 -22.68 -14.77
N ARG A 168 14.63 -22.95 -13.48
CA ARG A 168 15.69 -22.81 -12.46
C ARG A 168 16.96 -23.62 -12.74
N ASP A 169 16.86 -24.70 -13.50
CA ASP A 169 17.98 -25.59 -13.86
C ASP A 169 18.69 -25.14 -15.16
N HIS A 170 18.13 -24.18 -15.89
CA HIS A 170 18.65 -23.68 -17.17
C HIS A 170 19.12 -22.21 -17.12
N LEU A 171 18.79 -21.49 -16.05
CA LEU A 171 19.20 -20.09 -15.86
C LEU A 171 20.50 -19.99 -15.09
N ASP A 172 21.46 -19.23 -15.63
CA ASP A 172 22.62 -18.79 -14.85
C ASP A 172 22.27 -17.62 -13.90
N ALA A 173 23.20 -17.27 -13.01
CA ALA A 173 22.97 -16.22 -12.01
C ALA A 173 22.70 -14.84 -12.63
N PRO A 174 23.45 -14.37 -13.65
CA PRO A 174 23.13 -13.12 -14.34
C PRO A 174 21.75 -13.08 -15.00
N GLN A 175 21.33 -14.18 -15.65
CA GLN A 175 20.00 -14.28 -16.25
C GLN A 175 18.90 -14.26 -15.19
N PHE A 176 19.09 -15.00 -14.09
CA PHE A 176 18.18 -15.00 -12.95
C PHE A 176 18.00 -13.60 -12.36
N ASP A 177 19.10 -12.87 -12.13
CA ASP A 177 19.06 -11.51 -11.60
C ASP A 177 18.38 -10.53 -12.56
N ALA A 178 18.69 -10.61 -13.85
CA ALA A 178 18.07 -9.75 -14.86
C ALA A 178 16.54 -9.90 -14.90
N VAL A 179 16.03 -11.14 -14.80
CA VAL A 179 14.59 -11.41 -14.74
C VAL A 179 13.99 -10.95 -13.41
N CYS A 180 14.67 -11.18 -12.29
CA CYS A 180 14.24 -10.68 -10.98
C CYS A 180 14.14 -9.15 -10.95
N ASP A 181 15.09 -8.44 -11.55
CA ASP A 181 15.02 -6.98 -11.69
C ASP A 181 13.76 -6.55 -12.44
N ARG A 182 13.42 -7.21 -13.55
CA ARG A 182 12.17 -6.93 -14.28
C ARG A 182 10.95 -7.21 -13.41
N VAL A 183 10.94 -8.32 -12.66
CA VAL A 183 9.85 -8.64 -11.73
C VAL A 183 9.66 -7.52 -10.71
N VAL A 184 10.75 -7.03 -10.11
CA VAL A 184 10.70 -5.95 -9.10
C VAL A 184 10.23 -4.64 -9.72
N GLU A 185 10.69 -4.28 -10.93
CA GLU A 185 10.19 -3.11 -11.66
C GLU A 185 8.67 -3.19 -11.87
N LEU A 186 8.18 -4.32 -12.38
CA LEU A 186 6.75 -4.56 -12.60
C LEU A 186 5.95 -4.57 -11.29
N LEU A 187 6.52 -5.16 -10.23
CA LEU A 187 5.91 -5.21 -8.91
C LEU A 187 5.79 -3.81 -8.31
N CYS A 188 6.83 -2.97 -8.44
CA CYS A 188 6.78 -1.58 -7.98
C CYS A 188 5.72 -0.80 -8.75
N MET A 189 5.60 -0.99 -10.07
CA MET A 189 4.51 -0.38 -10.85
C MET A 189 3.13 -0.88 -10.41
N LEU A 190 3.00 -2.17 -10.09
CA LEU A 190 1.75 -2.75 -9.60
C LEU A 190 1.38 -2.23 -8.19
N ALA A 191 2.36 -2.10 -7.31
CA ALA A 191 2.19 -1.67 -5.92
C ALA A 191 2.02 -0.14 -5.80
N CYS A 192 2.63 0.65 -6.68
CA CYS A 192 2.25 2.05 -6.92
C CYS A 192 0.86 2.17 -7.56
N GLY A 193 0.39 1.09 -8.17
CA GLY A 193 -0.76 1.04 -9.06
C GLY A 193 -0.42 1.58 -10.45
N ASP A 194 -0.97 0.95 -11.50
CA ASP A 194 -1.49 1.76 -12.59
C ASP A 194 -2.58 2.63 -11.95
N ASP A 195 -2.62 3.93 -12.22
CA ASP A 195 -3.58 4.91 -11.69
C ASP A 195 -5.05 4.55 -12.06
N ARG A 196 -5.57 3.45 -11.50
CA ARG A 196 -6.92 2.91 -11.67
C ARG A 196 -7.51 2.61 -10.29
N PRO A 197 -8.10 3.64 -9.66
CA PRO A 197 -8.63 3.58 -8.32
C PRO A 197 -10.12 3.25 -8.39
N ASP A 198 -10.49 1.96 -8.42
CA ASP A 198 -11.91 1.55 -8.45
C ASP A 198 -12.32 0.71 -7.22
N ALA A 199 -11.46 0.56 -6.21
CA ALA A 199 -11.87 -0.03 -4.94
C ALA A 199 -12.66 1.00 -4.10
N PRO A 200 -13.96 0.77 -3.79
CA PRO A 200 -14.81 1.77 -3.14
C PRO A 200 -14.32 2.26 -1.77
N GLY A 201 -13.51 1.46 -1.06
CA GLY A 201 -12.93 1.83 0.22
C GLY A 201 -11.77 2.84 0.10
N HIS A 202 -10.90 2.67 -0.89
CA HIS A 202 -9.71 3.50 -1.07
C HIS A 202 -10.08 4.91 -1.56
N LEU A 203 -11.04 5.02 -2.49
CA LEU A 203 -11.52 6.33 -2.97
C LEU A 203 -12.11 7.17 -1.83
N ARG A 204 -12.83 6.55 -0.88
CA ARG A 204 -13.40 7.24 0.27
C ARG A 204 -12.32 7.73 1.25
N GLU A 205 -11.27 6.94 1.44
CA GLU A 205 -10.13 7.34 2.28
C GLU A 205 -9.36 8.51 1.65
N VAL A 206 -9.07 8.42 0.36
CA VAL A 206 -8.44 9.51 -0.43
C VAL A 206 -9.30 10.77 -0.36
N GLU A 207 -10.61 10.66 -0.60
CA GLU A 207 -11.55 11.78 -0.49
C GLU A 207 -11.48 12.46 0.89
N ALA A 208 -11.53 11.68 1.98
CA ALA A 208 -11.51 12.21 3.33
C ALA A 208 -10.24 13.00 3.64
N VAL A 209 -9.08 12.49 3.22
CA VAL A 209 -7.79 13.17 3.40
C VAL A 209 -7.71 14.43 2.55
N VAL A 210 -8.14 14.39 1.28
CA VAL A 210 -8.17 15.57 0.40
C VAL A 210 -9.05 16.66 1.00
N ARG A 211 -10.25 16.32 1.48
CA ARG A 211 -11.17 17.29 2.09
C ARG A 211 -10.58 17.94 3.33
N ARG A 212 -9.91 17.16 4.18
CA ARG A 212 -9.21 17.70 5.37
C ARG A 212 -8.11 18.67 4.94
N TYR A 213 -7.23 18.25 4.04
CA TYR A 213 -6.13 19.09 3.56
C TYR A 213 -6.63 20.40 2.95
N VAL A 214 -7.65 20.34 2.08
CA VAL A 214 -8.22 21.53 1.45
C VAL A 214 -8.85 22.47 2.47
N ARG A 215 -9.53 21.95 3.50
CA ARG A 215 -10.10 22.76 4.57
C ARG A 215 -9.01 23.51 5.34
N ASP A 216 -7.95 22.80 5.71
CA ASP A 216 -6.85 23.36 6.52
C ASP A 216 -6.04 24.42 5.76
N HIS A 217 -6.02 24.34 4.43
CA HIS A 217 -5.21 25.22 3.56
C HIS A 217 -6.07 26.16 2.69
N ALA A 218 -7.38 26.24 2.91
CA ALA A 218 -8.30 26.95 2.00
C ALA A 218 -7.91 28.43 1.77
N ALA A 219 -7.33 29.08 2.79
CA ALA A 219 -6.91 30.48 2.74
C ALA A 219 -5.68 30.73 1.83
N ASP A 220 -4.90 29.68 1.51
CA ASP A 220 -3.75 29.79 0.63
C ASP A 220 -4.22 30.09 -0.81
N PRO A 221 -3.81 31.23 -1.41
CA PRO A 221 -4.18 31.57 -2.79
C PRO A 221 -3.62 30.58 -3.82
N ASP A 222 -2.47 29.94 -3.54
CA ASP A 222 -1.79 28.99 -4.44
C ASP A 222 -2.32 27.55 -4.31
N LEU A 223 -3.32 27.34 -3.43
CA LEU A 223 -3.99 26.05 -3.33
C LEU A 223 -4.74 25.72 -4.64
N SER A 224 -4.37 24.59 -5.22
CA SER A 224 -4.90 24.05 -6.47
C SER A 224 -4.88 22.52 -6.40
N GLY A 225 -5.61 21.85 -7.30
CA GLY A 225 -5.56 20.38 -7.36
C GLY A 225 -4.14 19.83 -7.51
N ASN A 226 -3.27 20.54 -8.27
CA ASN A 226 -1.88 20.16 -8.45
C ASN A 226 -1.04 20.35 -7.18
N SER A 227 -1.22 21.45 -6.46
CA SER A 227 -0.47 21.68 -5.21
C SER A 227 -0.94 20.75 -4.10
N THR A 228 -2.24 20.44 -4.02
CA THR A 228 -2.79 19.40 -3.13
C THR A 228 -2.21 18.02 -3.44
N ALA A 229 -2.18 17.62 -4.72
CA ALA A 229 -1.61 16.34 -5.16
C ALA A 229 -0.15 16.19 -4.73
N ARG A 230 0.66 17.23 -5.01
CA ARG A 230 2.07 17.27 -4.63
C ARG A 230 2.27 17.19 -3.10
N ALA A 231 1.47 17.91 -2.33
CA ALA A 231 1.60 17.94 -0.87
C ALA A 231 1.23 16.61 -0.20
N LEU A 232 0.25 15.89 -0.77
CA LEU A 232 -0.22 14.61 -0.26
C LEU A 232 0.55 13.40 -0.82
N GLY A 233 1.45 13.61 -1.79
CA GLY A 233 2.20 12.53 -2.43
C GLY A 233 1.36 11.67 -3.39
N TRP A 234 0.30 12.25 -3.97
CA TRP A 234 -0.63 11.58 -4.88
C TRP A 234 -0.58 12.16 -6.29
N SER A 235 -1.03 11.39 -7.27
CA SER A 235 -1.23 11.93 -8.62
C SER A 235 -2.46 12.83 -8.65
N LEU A 236 -2.47 13.85 -9.53
CA LEU A 236 -3.65 14.71 -9.71
C LEU A 236 -4.88 13.87 -10.11
N ARG A 237 -4.66 12.82 -10.91
CA ARG A 237 -5.68 11.91 -11.41
C ARG A 237 -6.36 11.15 -10.27
N GLN A 238 -5.62 10.66 -9.27
CA GLN A 238 -6.16 9.98 -8.10
C GLN A 238 -7.11 10.88 -7.30
N ILE A 239 -6.70 12.13 -7.05
CA ILE A 239 -7.53 13.12 -6.37
C ILE A 239 -8.78 13.43 -7.19
N GLN A 240 -8.65 13.60 -8.50
CA GLN A 240 -9.78 13.87 -9.38
C GLN A 240 -10.78 12.72 -9.39
N LEU A 241 -10.33 11.47 -9.44
CA LEU A 241 -11.19 10.29 -9.41
C LEU A 241 -11.95 10.17 -8.08
N ALA A 242 -11.27 10.32 -6.95
CA ALA A 242 -11.90 10.27 -5.62
C ALA A 242 -12.98 11.34 -5.47
N LEU A 243 -12.69 12.58 -5.89
CA LEU A 243 -13.66 13.67 -5.82
C LEU A 243 -14.80 13.51 -6.83
N GLN A 244 -14.54 13.02 -8.04
CA GLN A 244 -15.58 12.75 -9.04
C GLN A 244 -16.56 11.68 -8.55
N HIS A 245 -16.07 10.62 -7.92
CA HIS A 245 -16.90 9.59 -7.31
C HIS A 245 -17.80 10.18 -6.20
N ALA A 246 -17.30 11.18 -5.47
CA ALA A 246 -18.04 11.95 -4.50
C ALA A 246 -18.89 13.10 -5.08
N GLY A 247 -19.01 13.18 -6.41
CA GLY A 247 -19.83 14.18 -7.10
C GLY A 247 -19.26 15.60 -7.09
N THR A 248 -17.94 15.78 -6.94
CA THR A 248 -17.29 17.09 -6.91
C THR A 248 -15.98 17.13 -7.71
N THR A 249 -15.32 18.29 -7.75
CA THR A 249 -14.02 18.49 -8.39
C THR A 249 -13.06 19.17 -7.40
N PRO A 250 -11.72 19.08 -7.59
CA PRO A 250 -10.78 19.80 -6.74
C PRO A 250 -11.07 21.29 -6.68
N ARG A 251 -11.42 21.89 -7.82
CA ARG A 251 -11.74 23.32 -7.93
C ARG A 251 -13.01 23.67 -7.16
N ASP A 252 -14.06 22.86 -7.27
CA ASP A 252 -15.33 23.11 -6.59
C ASP A 252 -15.20 22.92 -5.08
N LEU A 253 -14.44 21.91 -4.64
CA LEU A 253 -14.13 21.68 -3.23
C LEU A 253 -13.37 22.87 -2.62
N ILE A 254 -12.29 23.33 -3.26
CA ILE A 254 -11.52 24.50 -2.81
C ILE A 254 -12.43 25.73 -2.73
N ARG A 255 -13.25 25.97 -3.76
CA ARG A 255 -14.18 27.10 -3.76
C ARG A 255 -15.20 27.00 -2.62
N GLU A 256 -15.74 25.82 -2.35
CA GLU A 256 -16.71 25.59 -1.26
C GLU A 256 -16.09 25.88 0.12
N GLU A 257 -14.89 25.36 0.40
CA GLU A 257 -14.22 25.63 1.69
C GLU A 257 -13.83 27.10 1.83
N ARG A 258 -13.37 27.76 0.75
CA ARG A 258 -13.11 29.22 0.76
C ARG A 258 -14.38 30.02 1.04
N LEU A 259 -15.53 29.62 0.49
CA LEU A 259 -16.82 30.27 0.76
C LEU A 259 -17.28 30.08 2.20
N ARG A 260 -17.03 28.92 2.82
CA ARG A 260 -17.27 28.69 4.25
C ARG A 260 -16.41 29.59 5.11
N LEU A 261 -15.11 29.69 4.81
CA LEU A 261 -14.19 30.57 5.52
C LEU A 261 -14.63 32.04 5.46
N VAL A 262 -15.08 32.51 4.29
CA VAL A 262 -15.66 33.86 4.16
C VAL A 262 -16.89 34.01 5.06
N ARG A 263 -17.80 33.03 5.07
CA ARG A 263 -19.00 33.07 5.92
C ARG A 263 -18.64 33.14 7.40
N GLU A 264 -17.71 32.31 7.86
CA GLU A 264 -17.24 32.32 9.26
C GLU A 264 -16.67 33.69 9.64
N ARG A 265 -15.85 34.28 8.78
CA ARG A 265 -15.29 35.61 9.01
C ARG A 265 -16.32 36.72 8.94
N LEU A 266 -17.36 36.60 8.12
CA LEU A 266 -18.46 37.58 8.10
C LEU A 266 -19.27 37.59 9.40
N LEU A 267 -19.32 36.46 10.10
CA LEU A 267 -20.05 36.29 11.36
C LEU A 267 -19.15 36.52 12.59
N CYS A 268 -17.84 36.62 12.40
CA CYS A 268 -16.87 36.86 13.48
C CYS A 268 -16.83 38.35 13.86
N ALA A 269 -16.99 38.65 15.15
CA ALA A 269 -16.94 40.02 15.68
C ALA A 269 -15.58 40.69 15.43
N ASP A 270 -14.50 39.93 15.57
CA ASP A 270 -13.13 40.44 15.38
C ASP A 270 -12.84 40.81 13.92
N CYS A 271 -13.57 40.24 12.96
CA CYS A 271 -13.39 40.51 11.53
C CYS A 271 -14.27 41.66 11.01
N GLN A 272 -15.02 42.36 11.87
CA GLN A 272 -15.94 43.43 11.43
C GLN A 272 -15.24 44.62 10.76
N HIS A 273 -13.98 44.87 11.12
CA HIS A 273 -13.16 45.94 10.56
C HIS A 273 -12.70 45.66 9.11
N MET A 274 -12.69 44.38 8.68
CA MET A 274 -12.24 44.00 7.35
C MET A 274 -13.28 44.31 6.28
N THR A 275 -12.86 44.86 5.14
CA THR A 275 -13.77 45.06 4.00
C THR A 275 -14.18 43.71 3.39
N ILE A 276 -15.23 43.69 2.57
CA ILE A 276 -15.65 42.47 1.83
C ILE A 276 -14.53 42.01 0.90
N THR A 277 -13.77 42.94 0.33
CA THR A 277 -12.61 42.69 -0.52
C THR A 277 -11.47 42.06 0.28
N ASP A 278 -11.16 42.57 1.48
CA ASP A 278 -10.12 42.00 2.34
C ASP A 278 -10.47 40.57 2.76
N LEU A 279 -11.74 40.32 3.08
CA LEU A 279 -12.21 38.96 3.38
C LEU A 279 -12.07 38.01 2.20
N ALA A 280 -12.25 38.50 0.97
CA ALA A 280 -12.05 37.69 -0.22
C ALA A 280 -10.59 37.25 -0.34
N TYR A 281 -9.66 38.21 -0.27
CA TYR A 281 -8.22 37.95 -0.39
C TYR A 281 -7.69 37.09 0.74
N ALA A 282 -8.05 37.42 1.99
CA ALA A 282 -7.65 36.64 3.15
C ALA A 282 -8.16 35.20 3.08
N SER A 283 -9.22 34.92 2.32
CA SER A 283 -9.80 33.58 2.15
C SER A 283 -9.35 32.91 0.84
N GLY A 284 -8.30 33.40 0.20
CA GLY A 284 -7.69 32.79 -0.98
C GLY A 284 -8.39 33.09 -2.32
N PHE A 285 -9.35 34.02 -2.38
CA PHE A 285 -9.88 34.48 -3.67
C PHE A 285 -8.98 35.54 -4.31
N SER A 286 -8.82 35.48 -5.63
CA SER A 286 -8.09 36.51 -6.39
C SER A 286 -8.90 37.79 -6.66
N SER A 287 -10.20 37.79 -6.36
CA SER A 287 -11.11 38.89 -6.68
C SER A 287 -12.32 38.92 -5.73
N GLY A 288 -12.60 40.10 -5.16
CA GLY A 288 -13.78 40.34 -4.34
C GLY A 288 -15.10 40.21 -5.11
N SER A 289 -15.12 40.57 -6.40
CA SER A 289 -16.29 40.42 -7.27
C SER A 289 -16.59 38.96 -7.57
N ALA A 290 -15.55 38.17 -7.89
CA ALA A 290 -15.70 36.73 -8.13
C ALA A 290 -16.17 35.99 -6.87
N MET A 291 -15.60 36.35 -5.71
CA MET A 291 -16.04 35.86 -4.41
C MET A 291 -17.51 36.21 -4.15
N SER A 292 -17.91 37.47 -4.31
CA SER A 292 -19.27 37.93 -4.00
C SER A 292 -20.34 37.24 -4.86
N THR A 293 -20.07 37.05 -6.15
CA THR A 293 -20.95 36.30 -7.06
C THR A 293 -21.08 34.84 -6.65
N ALA A 294 -19.96 34.18 -6.35
CA ALA A 294 -19.95 32.79 -5.91
C ALA A 294 -20.67 32.62 -4.55
N PHE A 295 -20.47 33.57 -3.63
CA PHE A 295 -21.10 33.58 -2.32
C PHE A 295 -22.62 33.73 -2.42
N ARG A 296 -23.12 34.69 -3.20
CA ARG A 296 -24.55 34.88 -3.43
C ARG A 296 -25.19 33.65 -4.07
N ARG A 297 -24.50 33.04 -5.04
CA ARG A 297 -24.97 31.79 -5.68
C ARG A 297 -25.07 30.64 -4.68
N ARG A 298 -24.14 30.56 -3.72
CA ARG A 298 -24.05 29.45 -2.76
C ARG A 298 -24.99 29.60 -1.55
N PHE A 299 -25.15 30.83 -1.04
CA PHE A 299 -25.87 31.13 0.21
C PHE A 299 -27.17 31.93 0.02
N GLY A 300 -27.51 32.32 -1.22
CA GLY A 300 -28.74 33.05 -1.56
C GLY A 300 -28.74 34.54 -1.21
N VAL A 301 -27.76 35.02 -0.43
CA VAL A 301 -27.60 36.42 -0.02
C VAL A 301 -26.18 36.91 -0.33
N SER A 302 -26.01 38.21 -0.53
CA SER A 302 -24.68 38.81 -0.69
C SER A 302 -23.88 38.80 0.63
N PRO A 303 -22.54 38.81 0.56
CA PRO A 303 -21.68 38.95 1.74
C PRO A 303 -22.06 40.13 2.65
N ARG A 304 -22.44 41.27 2.04
CA ARG A 304 -22.80 42.50 2.75
C ARG A 304 -24.13 42.37 3.49
N GLU A 305 -25.12 41.75 2.87
CA GLU A 305 -26.42 41.47 3.51
C GLU A 305 -26.24 40.48 4.67
N MET A 306 -25.43 39.44 4.51
CA MET A 306 -25.15 38.49 5.59
C MET A 306 -24.48 39.18 6.79
N ARG A 307 -23.51 40.07 6.54
CA ARG A 307 -22.87 40.86 7.60
C ARG A 307 -23.85 41.78 8.33
N HIS A 308 -24.76 42.41 7.61
CA HIS A 308 -25.75 43.29 8.23
C HIS A 308 -26.77 42.52 9.09
N LYS A 309 -27.10 41.27 8.73
CA LYS A 309 -27.99 40.41 9.53
C LYS A 309 -27.32 39.83 10.79
N ALA A 310 -25.99 39.79 10.82
CA ALA A 310 -25.22 39.30 11.96
C ALA A 310 -24.89 40.39 13.00
N ARG A 311 -25.22 41.65 12.70
CA ARG A 311 -25.19 42.80 13.61
C ARG A 311 -26.55 42.95 14.27
#